data_AF-A0A9D6Z6F2-F1
#
_entry.id   AF-A0A9D6Z6F2-F1
#
_cell.length_a   1.000
_cell.length_b   1.000
_cell.length_c   1.000
_cell.angle_alpha   90.00
_cell.angle_beta   90.00
_cell.angle_gamma   90.00
#
_symmetry.space_group_name_H-M   'P 1'
#
loop_
_entity.id
_entity.type
_entity.pdbx_description
1 polymer ?
#
loop_
_entity_poly.entity_id
_entity_poly.type
_entity_poly.pdbx_seq_one_letter_code
_entity_poly.pdbx_strand_id
1 'polypeptide(L)'
;MTETKDRCAGTLFSQIRGIFAGLGILGRDLVISHDGVSYRVSCDEKSFVVYRVNSDSGTKHHVPGWPVCMVSSDVIFEECSSPYIGRDHCACGLDLEKWLEIIRNHNARGLPSP
;
A
#
# COMPACT_ATOMS: atom_id res chain seq x y z
N MET A 1 -18.68 -8.90 -17.22
CA MET A 1 -17.63 -9.83 -16.77
C MET A 1 -16.32 -9.20 -17.17
N THR A 2 -15.71 -8.43 -16.27
CA THR A 2 -14.42 -7.77 -16.54
C THR A 2 -13.33 -8.78 -16.25
N GLU A 3 -12.66 -9.21 -17.31
CA GLU A 3 -11.51 -10.10 -17.30
C GLU A 3 -10.39 -9.42 -16.49
N THR A 4 -10.22 -9.84 -15.24
CA THR A 4 -9.06 -9.45 -14.44
C THR A 4 -7.86 -10.09 -15.13
N LYS A 5 -7.05 -9.27 -15.83
CA LYS A 5 -5.72 -9.66 -16.31
C LYS A 5 -5.06 -10.48 -15.20
N ASP A 6 -4.75 -11.75 -15.49
CA ASP A 6 -4.06 -12.65 -14.57
C ASP A 6 -2.68 -12.05 -14.27
N ARG A 7 -2.62 -11.23 -13.21
CA ARG A 7 -1.38 -10.60 -12.75
C ARG A 7 -0.64 -11.69 -11.97
N CYS A 8 0.44 -12.21 -12.53
CA CYS A 8 1.34 -13.09 -11.79
C CYS A 8 1.91 -12.34 -10.58
N ALA A 9 1.55 -12.78 -9.36
CA ALA A 9 1.93 -12.15 -8.09
C ALA A 9 3.45 -11.91 -8.01
N GLY A 10 4.26 -12.91 -8.32
CA GLY A 10 5.73 -12.78 -8.33
C GLY A 10 6.28 -11.75 -9.31
N THR A 11 5.67 -11.60 -10.48
CA THR A 11 6.10 -10.57 -11.46
C THR A 11 5.75 -9.18 -10.95
N LEU A 12 4.53 -9.00 -10.42
CA LEU A 12 4.06 -7.74 -9.86
C LEU A 12 4.88 -7.34 -8.63
N PHE A 13 5.13 -8.27 -7.71
CA PHE A 13 5.95 -8.01 -6.53
C PHE A 13 7.38 -7.61 -6.92
N SER A 14 7.97 -8.29 -7.91
CA SER A 14 9.30 -7.92 -8.42
C SER A 14 9.35 -6.49 -8.97
N GLN A 15 8.29 -6.05 -9.65
CA GLN A 15 8.16 -4.68 -10.15
C GLN A 15 8.05 -3.67 -9.00
N ILE A 16 7.19 -3.94 -8.01
CA ILE A 16 7.03 -3.08 -6.83
C ILE A 16 8.35 -2.95 -6.08
N ARG A 17 9.04 -4.07 -5.83
CA ARG A 17 10.34 -4.09 -5.17
C ARG A 17 11.37 -3.25 -5.94
N GLY A 18 11.38 -3.34 -7.27
CA GLY A 18 12.22 -2.51 -8.13
C GLY A 18 11.94 -1.01 -7.99
N ILE A 19 10.67 -0.61 -7.84
CA ILE A 19 10.28 0.79 -7.58
C ILE A 19 10.83 1.24 -6.22
N PHE A 20 10.61 0.47 -5.15
CA PHE A 20 11.10 0.82 -3.82
C PHE A 20 12.62 0.89 -3.74
N ALA A 21 13.32 -0.03 -4.42
CA ALA A 21 14.76 0.00 -4.55
C ALA A 21 15.25 1.24 -5.31
N GLY A 22 14.63 1.55 -6.46
CA GLY A 22 14.97 2.74 -7.26
C GLY A 22 14.69 4.07 -6.55
N LEU A 23 13.72 4.09 -5.63
CA LEU A 23 13.43 5.23 -4.77
C LEU A 23 14.31 5.30 -3.51
N GLY A 24 15.13 4.28 -3.22
CA GLY A 24 16.01 4.22 -2.04
C GLY A 24 15.28 3.98 -0.71
N ILE A 25 14.07 3.43 -0.77
CA ILE A 25 13.16 3.26 0.39
C ILE A 25 12.80 1.79 0.66
N LEU A 26 13.43 0.84 -0.04
CA LEU A 26 13.28 -0.58 0.26
C LEU A 26 13.75 -0.89 1.70
N GLY A 27 12.98 -1.72 2.40
CA GLY A 27 13.20 -2.06 3.81
C GLY A 27 12.85 -0.96 4.80
N ARG A 28 12.25 0.15 4.35
CA ARG A 28 11.83 1.27 5.20
C ARG A 28 10.31 1.32 5.33
N ASP A 29 9.88 1.84 6.46
CA ASP A 29 8.49 2.21 6.69
C ASP A 29 8.26 3.67 6.28
N LEU A 30 7.17 3.92 5.55
CA LEU A 30 6.67 5.25 5.23
C LEU A 30 5.35 5.44 5.94
N VAL A 31 5.12 6.63 6.47
CA VAL A 31 3.80 7.05 6.94
C VAL A 31 3.26 8.07 5.96
N ILE A 32 2.12 7.77 5.36
CA ILE A 32 1.47 8.59 4.33
C ILE A 32 0.08 8.96 4.82
N SER A 33 -0.26 10.25 4.77
CA SER A 33 -1.62 10.73 5.02
C SER A 33 -2.35 10.95 3.70
N HIS A 34 -3.54 10.37 3.55
CA HIS A 34 -4.40 10.51 2.38
C HIS A 34 -5.86 10.58 2.82
N ASP A 35 -6.60 11.60 2.33
CA ASP A 35 -8.00 11.87 2.71
C ASP A 35 -8.26 11.90 4.23
N GLY A 36 -7.33 12.49 4.98
CA GLY A 36 -7.43 12.59 6.45
C GLY A 36 -7.14 11.28 7.20
N VAL A 37 -6.81 10.20 6.49
CA VAL A 37 -6.45 8.90 7.06
C VAL A 37 -4.96 8.67 6.94
N SER A 38 -4.34 8.08 7.96
CA SER A 38 -2.92 7.74 7.95
C SER A 38 -2.70 6.28 7.60
N TYR A 39 -1.69 6.02 6.77
CA TYR A 39 -1.33 4.71 6.29
C TYR A 39 0.16 4.46 6.53
N ARG A 40 0.51 3.25 6.94
CA ARG A 40 1.88 2.76 6.98
C ARG A 40 2.12 1.91 5.75
N VAL A 41 3.15 2.26 4.99
CA VAL A 41 3.56 1.54 3.79
C VAL A 41 4.95 0.96 4.03
N SER A 42 5.13 -0.31 3.72
CA SER A 42 6.44 -0.95 3.74
C SER A 42 6.60 -1.86 2.53
N CYS A 43 7.84 -2.00 2.09
CA CYS A 43 8.24 -3.02 1.13
C CYS A 43 9.57 -3.58 1.57
N ASP A 44 9.66 -4.90 1.70
CA ASP A 44 10.89 -5.62 1.98
C ASP A 44 11.14 -6.70 0.92
N GLU A 45 12.04 -7.65 1.21
CA GLU A 45 12.36 -8.75 0.30
C GLU A 45 11.24 -9.77 0.12
N LYS A 46 10.24 -9.77 1.00
CA LYS A 46 9.19 -10.79 1.05
C LYS A 46 7.82 -10.26 0.66
N SER A 47 7.55 -8.99 0.97
CA SER A 47 6.23 -8.40 0.71
C SER A 47 6.27 -6.89 0.58
N PHE A 48 5.31 -6.38 -0.17
CA PHE A 48 4.82 -5.02 -0.11
C PHE A 48 3.51 -5.02 0.68
N VAL A 49 3.37 -4.11 1.64
CA VAL A 49 2.15 -3.99 2.45
C VAL A 49 1.77 -2.55 2.72
N VAL A 50 0.47 -2.27 2.67
CA VAL A 50 -0.15 -1.03 3.11
C VAL A 50 -1.13 -1.33 4.23
N TYR A 51 -0.94 -0.66 5.36
CA TYR A 51 -1.82 -0.72 6.51
C TYR A 51 -2.46 0.63 6.75
N ARG A 52 -3.78 0.65 6.98
CA ARG A 52 -4.45 1.82 7.56
C ARG A 52 -4.14 1.89 9.05
N VAL A 53 -3.55 2.98 9.52
CA VAL A 53 -3.25 3.19 10.94
C VAL A 53 -4.54 3.60 11.66
N ASN A 54 -4.90 2.87 12.72
CA ASN A 54 -6.04 3.25 13.56
C ASN A 54 -5.69 4.50 14.37
N SER A 55 -6.55 5.51 14.29
CA SER A 55 -6.45 6.75 15.07
C SER A 55 -6.96 6.61 16.51
N ASP A 56 -7.65 5.51 16.83
CA ASP A 56 -8.17 5.25 18.18
C ASP A 56 -7.07 4.78 19.14
N SER A 57 -6.81 5.60 20.14
CA SER A 57 -5.79 5.46 21.19
C SER A 57 -6.03 4.30 22.18
N GLY A 58 -6.89 3.33 21.85
CA GLY A 58 -7.28 2.23 22.74
C GLY A 58 -6.67 0.86 22.42
N THR A 59 -6.21 0.65 21.17
CA THR A 59 -5.63 -0.64 20.77
C THR A 59 -4.12 -0.63 20.98
N LYS A 60 -3.62 -1.62 21.74
CA LYS A 60 -2.20 -1.84 22.06
C LYS A 60 -1.30 -1.54 20.86
N HIS A 61 -0.21 -0.82 21.11
CA HIS A 61 0.86 -0.34 20.19
C HIS A 61 1.50 -1.40 19.25
N HIS A 62 0.98 -2.62 19.19
CA HIS A 62 1.57 -3.77 18.51
C HIS A 62 0.70 -4.35 17.39
N VAL A 63 -0.53 -3.85 17.17
CA VAL A 63 -1.35 -4.29 16.02
C VAL A 63 -1.19 -3.27 14.89
N PRO A 64 -0.60 -3.63 13.75
CA PRO A 64 -0.31 -2.72 12.65
C PRO A 64 -1.59 -2.43 11.86
N GLY A 65 -2.56 -1.72 12.45
CA GLY A 65 -3.72 -1.25 11.70
C GLY A 65 -4.49 -2.34 10.95
N TRP A 66 -5.22 -1.94 9.90
CA TRP A 66 -5.97 -2.84 9.02
C TRP A 66 -5.25 -2.96 7.65
N PRO A 67 -4.89 -4.18 7.18
CA PRO A 67 -4.21 -4.33 5.89
C PRO A 67 -5.18 -3.99 4.75
N VAL A 68 -4.80 -3.05 3.89
CA VAL A 68 -5.65 -2.61 2.76
C VAL A 68 -5.09 -3.04 1.41
N CYS A 69 -3.78 -3.29 1.33
CA CYS A 69 -3.13 -3.84 0.15
C CYS A 69 -1.91 -4.67 0.57
N MET A 70 -1.73 -5.84 -0.02
CA MET A 70 -0.56 -6.69 0.16
C MET A 70 -0.20 -7.38 -1.14
N VAL A 71 1.09 -7.39 -1.47
CA VAL A 71 1.62 -8.13 -2.62
C VAL A 71 2.87 -8.87 -2.21
N SER A 72 2.93 -10.16 -2.49
CA SER A 72 4.11 -11.02 -2.33
C SER A 72 4.35 -11.86 -3.59
N SER A 73 5.31 -12.80 -3.54
CA SER A 73 5.53 -13.79 -4.60
C SER A 73 4.29 -14.61 -4.95
N ASP A 74 3.41 -14.83 -3.98
CA ASP A 74 2.35 -15.84 -4.04
C ASP A 74 0.95 -15.25 -3.95
N VAL A 75 0.80 -14.07 -3.34
CA VAL A 75 -0.49 -13.46 -3.09
C VAL A 75 -0.55 -12.01 -3.59
N ILE A 76 -1.69 -11.67 -4.19
CA ILE A 76 -2.15 -10.30 -4.37
C ILE A 76 -3.43 -10.16 -3.56
N PHE A 77 -3.43 -9.21 -2.64
CA PHE A 77 -4.58 -8.87 -1.82
C PHE A 77 -4.84 -7.37 -1.94
N GLU A 78 -6.03 -7.01 -2.40
CA GLU A 78 -6.50 -5.62 -2.49
C GLU A 78 -7.88 -5.56 -1.87
N GLU A 79 -7.97 -5.05 -0.64
CA GLU A 79 -9.27 -4.96 0.03
C GLU A 79 -10.11 -3.81 -0.56
N CYS A 80 -9.44 -2.74 -0.98
CA CYS A 80 -10.10 -1.53 -1.46
C CYS A 80 -10.68 -1.64 -2.88
N SER A 81 -10.58 -2.80 -3.56
CA SER A 81 -11.11 -3.01 -4.92
C SER A 81 -12.45 -3.76 -4.98
N SER A 82 -13.06 -4.10 -3.84
CA SER A 82 -14.36 -4.79 -3.84
C SER A 82 -15.51 -3.88 -4.32
N PRO A 83 -16.34 -4.30 -5.29
CA PRO A 83 -17.48 -3.53 -5.76
C PRO A 83 -18.60 -3.49 -4.70
N TYR A 84 -18.59 -2.43 -3.90
CA TYR A 84 -19.72 -1.73 -3.29
C TYR A 84 -20.96 -2.57 -2.90
N ILE A 85 -21.05 -2.92 -1.62
CA ILE A 85 -22.34 -3.04 -0.92
C ILE A 85 -22.28 -2.13 0.31
N GLY A 86 -22.80 -0.91 0.18
CA GLY A 86 -22.96 0.03 1.29
C GLY A 86 -21.71 0.88 1.59
N ARG A 87 -21.92 1.95 2.37
CA ARG A 87 -20.87 2.87 2.84
C ARG A 87 -19.92 2.11 3.77
N ASP A 88 -18.99 1.38 3.19
CA ASP A 88 -17.96 0.71 3.98
C ASP A 88 -16.91 1.75 4.34
N HIS A 89 -16.91 2.18 5.60
CA HIS A 89 -15.89 3.09 6.14
C HIS A 89 -14.47 2.50 6.03
N CYS A 90 -14.33 1.21 5.73
CA CYS A 90 -13.06 0.52 5.51
C CYS A 90 -12.51 0.66 4.09
N ALA A 91 -13.36 0.86 3.07
CA ALA A 91 -12.91 0.95 1.68
C ALA A 91 -12.16 2.27 1.42
N CYS A 92 -10.85 2.18 1.17
CA CYS A 92 -10.02 3.34 0.85
C CYS A 92 -10.14 3.80 -0.61
N GLY A 93 -10.78 3.02 -1.49
CA GLY A 93 -10.96 3.34 -2.92
C GLY A 93 -9.66 3.41 -3.74
N LEU A 94 -8.54 2.98 -3.16
CA LEU A 94 -7.22 2.96 -3.76
C LEU A 94 -6.84 1.54 -4.16
N ASP A 95 -6.65 1.34 -5.46
CA ASP A 95 -5.97 0.17 -5.99
C ASP A 95 -4.44 0.31 -5.85
N LEU A 96 -3.72 -0.77 -6.14
CA LEU A 96 -2.26 -0.81 -6.10
C LEU A 96 -1.60 0.28 -6.96
N GLU A 97 -2.16 0.59 -8.14
CA GLU A 97 -1.55 1.57 -9.06
C GLU A 97 -1.58 2.97 -8.45
N LYS A 98 -2.71 3.35 -7.83
CA LYS A 98 -2.84 4.60 -7.08
C LYS A 98 -1.92 4.63 -5.87
N TRP A 99 -1.75 3.53 -5.14
CA TRP A 99 -0.79 3.47 -4.04
C TRP A 99 0.64 3.77 -4.51
N LEU A 100 1.07 3.16 -5.60
CA LEU A 100 2.40 3.39 -6.17
C LEU A 100 2.58 4.84 -6.63
N GLU A 101 1.54 5.48 -7.17
CA GLU A 101 1.57 6.90 -7.50
C GLU A 101 1.74 7.78 -6.25
N ILE A 102 0.94 7.54 -5.21
CA ILE A 102 1.02 8.28 -3.95
C ILE A 102 2.41 8.15 -3.32
N ILE A 103 2.99 6.94 -3.29
CA ILE A 103 4.32 6.67 -2.73
C ILE A 103 5.41 7.43 -3.50
N ARG A 104 5.35 7.42 -4.85
CA ARG A 104 6.30 8.18 -5.68
C ARG A 104 6.22 9.67 -5.39
N ASN A 105 5.00 10.22 -5.33
CA ASN A 105 4.77 11.63 -5.05
C ASN A 105 5.23 12.02 -3.64
N HIS A 106 5.01 11.16 -2.65
CA HIS A 106 5.50 11.36 -1.29
C HIS A 106 7.04 11.39 -1.23
N ASN A 107 7.70 10.44 -1.90
CA ASN A 107 9.16 10.38 -1.92
C ASN A 107 9.80 11.57 -2.67
N ALA A 108 9.18 12.03 -3.76
CA ALA A 108 9.65 13.19 -4.52
C ALA A 108 9.63 14.49 -3.70
N ARG A 109 8.67 14.65 -2.78
CA ARG A 109 8.58 15.83 -1.90
C ARG A 109 9.63 15.83 -0.77
N GLY A 110 10.24 14.68 -0.49
CA GLY A 110 11.31 14.53 0.51
C GLY A 110 12.71 14.74 -0.04
N LEU A 111 12.88 14.86 -1.36
CA LEU A 111 14.16 15.18 -1.98
C LEU A 111 14.38 16.70 -1.98
N PRO A 112 15.51 17.22 -1.44
CA PRO A 112 15.86 18.61 -1.68
C PRO A 112 15.98 18.81 -3.19
N SER A 113 15.34 19.88 -3.69
CA SER A 113 15.52 20.33 -5.07
C SER A 113 17.01 20.52 -5.36
N PRO A 114 17.50 20.18 -6.57
CA PRO A 114 18.88 20.41 -6.94
C PRO A 114 19.27 21.89 -6.85
#